data_AF-A0AAV2SW09-F1
#
_entry.id   AF-A0AAV2SW09-F1
#
_cell.length_a   1.000
_cell.length_b   1.000
_cell.length_c   1.000
_cell.angle_alpha   90.00
_cell.angle_beta   90.00
_cell.angle_gamma   90.00
#
_symmetry.space_group_name_H-M   'P 1'
#
loop_
_entity.id
_entity.type
_entity.pdbx_description
1 polymer ?
#
loop_
_entity_poly.entity_id
_entity_poly.type
_entity_poly.pdbx_seq_one_letter_code
_entity_poly.pdbx_strand_id
1 'polypeptide(L)'
;GESGRKPLYIKIRLRMIIFWIKIVTGDEHKLVFHFYKLLRKMHDDNYYTSPWIGKMEEIFNTCDMQNVWLNPLNFNTEWIKKEISLRLNDIFYQKWQLDIREMNSCSTYKLFKNDLKLEAYLLKLDSTDRINLCKFRCRNSKIPVIVLGYSIQNIPYENRLCTICDLNEIGDEYHYIMKCNFFLNSRQRYIKNNIWLNPNYSKFSDLFLSKDIIILRNLAKFVREINIKFL
;
A
#
# COMPACT_ATOMS: atom_id res chain seq x y z
N GLY A 1 1.48 2.21 0.61
CA GLY A 1 2.48 1.89 -0.42
C GLY A 1 3.77 2.65 -0.19
N GLU A 2 3.78 3.97 -0.42
CA GLU A 2 5.00 4.79 -0.54
C GLU A 2 5.95 4.76 0.67
N SER A 3 5.42 4.72 1.89
CA SER A 3 6.25 4.75 3.11
C SER A 3 6.81 3.39 3.52
N GLY A 4 6.48 2.30 2.81
CA GLY A 4 6.83 0.93 3.20
C GLY A 4 6.26 0.48 4.56
N ARG A 5 5.26 1.18 5.08
CA ARG A 5 4.70 0.90 6.42
C ARG A 5 3.63 -0.16 6.34
N LYS A 6 3.62 -1.02 7.36
CA LYS A 6 2.59 -2.02 7.60
C LYS A 6 1.46 -1.41 8.45
N PRO A 7 0.22 -1.89 8.30
CA PRO A 7 -0.90 -1.45 9.12
C PRO A 7 -0.67 -1.69 10.61
N LEU A 8 -1.17 -0.77 11.44
CA LEU A 8 -1.05 -0.85 12.89
C LEU A 8 -1.73 -2.10 13.47
N TYR A 9 -2.80 -2.59 12.83
CA TYR A 9 -3.54 -3.75 13.32
C TYR A 9 -2.67 -5.00 13.43
N ILE A 10 -1.64 -5.17 12.59
CA ILE A 10 -0.72 -6.32 12.67
C ILE A 10 0.02 -6.31 14.02
N LYS A 11 0.52 -5.13 14.42
CA LYS A 11 1.20 -4.95 15.71
C LYS A 11 0.25 -5.17 16.89
N ILE A 12 -1.01 -4.73 16.77
CA ILE A 12 -2.04 -4.93 17.79
C ILE A 12 -2.35 -6.42 17.95
N ARG A 13 -2.63 -7.12 16.84
CA ARG A 13 -2.90 -8.58 16.82
C ARG A 13 -1.75 -9.36 17.44
N LEU A 14 -0.51 -9.04 17.07
CA LEU A 14 0.67 -9.69 17.66
C LEU A 14 0.76 -9.50 19.17
N ARG A 15 0.50 -8.29 19.67
CA ARG A 15 0.51 -8.04 21.12
C ARG A 15 -0.60 -8.82 21.84
N MET A 16 -1.80 -8.89 21.25
CA MET A 16 -2.90 -9.69 21.78
C MET A 16 -2.52 -11.17 21.88
N ILE A 17 -1.93 -11.73 20.82
CA ILE A 17 -1.51 -13.12 20.78
C ILE A 17 -0.38 -13.39 21.77
N ILE A 18 0.64 -12.53 21.83
CA ILE A 18 1.74 -12.69 22.79
C ILE A 18 1.21 -12.67 24.24
N PHE A 19 0.24 -11.82 24.52
CA PHE A 19 -0.41 -11.78 25.83
C PHE A 19 -1.18 -13.08 26.09
N TRP A 20 -1.97 -13.56 25.14
CA TRP A 20 -2.67 -14.83 25.24
C TRP A 20 -1.73 -16.02 25.47
N ILE A 21 -0.63 -16.12 24.71
CA ILE A 21 0.41 -17.15 24.89
C ILE A 21 0.92 -17.15 26.34
N LYS A 22 1.24 -15.96 26.89
CA LYS A 22 1.73 -15.83 28.27
C LYS A 22 0.70 -16.27 29.31
N ILE A 23 -0.59 -16.16 29.01
CA ILE A 23 -1.65 -16.67 29.88
C ILE A 23 -1.66 -18.20 29.81
N VAL A 24 -1.80 -18.77 28.60
CA VAL A 24 -2.01 -20.22 28.44
C VAL A 24 -0.79 -21.06 28.79
N THR A 25 0.43 -20.53 28.62
CA THR A 25 1.68 -21.20 29.03
C THR A 25 2.23 -20.65 30.34
N GLY A 26 1.46 -19.82 31.04
CA GLY A 26 1.87 -19.15 32.26
C GLY A 26 1.67 -20.01 33.51
N ASP A 27 1.94 -19.40 34.66
CA ASP A 27 1.68 -19.99 35.97
C ASP A 27 0.17 -20.11 36.22
N GLU A 28 -0.27 -21.34 36.48
CA GLU A 28 -1.68 -21.66 36.70
C GLU A 28 -2.24 -21.03 37.97
N HIS A 29 -1.40 -20.69 38.96
CA HIS A 29 -1.83 -20.05 40.21
C HIS A 29 -2.22 -18.58 40.03
N LYS A 30 -1.91 -17.97 38.88
CA LYS A 30 -2.24 -16.57 38.62
C LYS A 30 -3.74 -16.38 38.41
N LEU A 31 -4.27 -15.30 38.97
CA LEU A 31 -5.67 -14.93 38.83
C LEU A 31 -6.10 -14.75 37.36
N VAL A 32 -5.22 -14.19 36.53
CA VAL A 32 -5.47 -13.97 35.09
C VAL A 32 -5.71 -15.29 34.35
N PHE A 33 -5.02 -16.37 34.75
CA PHE A 33 -5.19 -17.68 34.14
C PHE A 33 -6.57 -18.27 34.42
N HIS A 34 -7.03 -18.16 35.68
CA HIS A 34 -8.35 -18.60 36.09
C HIS A 34 -9.46 -17.79 35.40
N PHE A 35 -9.33 -16.46 35.33
CA PHE A 35 -10.27 -15.62 34.59
C PHE A 35 -10.33 -15.99 33.11
N TYR A 36 -9.18 -16.25 32.49
CA TYR A 36 -9.14 -16.71 31.11
C TYR A 36 -9.87 -18.05 30.93
N LYS A 37 -9.58 -19.05 31.77
CA LYS A 37 -10.25 -20.37 31.72
C LYS A 37 -11.77 -20.24 31.87
N LEU A 38 -12.23 -19.44 32.82
CA LEU A 38 -13.65 -19.16 33.02
C LEU A 38 -14.27 -18.46 31.80
N LEU A 39 -13.63 -17.39 31.31
CA LEU A 39 -14.10 -16.63 30.15
C LEU A 39 -14.18 -17.49 28.89
N ARG A 40 -13.19 -18.36 28.67
CA ARG A 40 -13.16 -19.31 27.56
C ARG A 40 -14.28 -20.34 27.68
N LYS A 41 -14.47 -20.93 28.86
CA LYS A 41 -15.57 -21.87 29.09
C LYS A 41 -16.94 -21.23 28.85
N MET A 42 -17.18 -20.04 29.39
CA MET A 42 -18.45 -19.32 29.17
C MET A 42 -18.67 -18.97 27.68
N HIS A 43 -17.59 -18.73 26.93
CA HIS A 43 -17.65 -18.50 25.50
C HIS A 43 -18.00 -19.76 24.72
N ASP A 44 -17.31 -20.85 24.99
CA ASP A 44 -17.49 -22.13 24.30
C ASP A 44 -18.87 -22.75 24.61
N ASP A 45 -19.37 -22.57 25.83
CA ASP A 45 -20.70 -23.01 26.28
C ASP A 45 -21.84 -22.06 25.81
N ASN A 46 -21.53 -21.02 25.02
CA ASN A 46 -22.47 -19.99 24.54
C ASN A 46 -23.21 -19.20 25.63
N TYR A 47 -22.74 -19.22 26.89
CA TYR A 47 -23.28 -18.36 27.95
C TYR A 47 -22.91 -16.88 27.77
N TYR A 48 -21.73 -16.61 27.19
CA TYR A 48 -21.27 -15.25 26.91
C TYR A 48 -20.35 -15.19 25.69
N THR A 49 -20.70 -14.38 24.69
CA THR A 49 -19.82 -14.16 23.53
C THR A 49 -18.74 -13.13 23.85
N SER A 50 -17.55 -13.59 24.23
CA SER A 50 -16.39 -12.71 24.46
C SER A 50 -15.82 -12.17 23.13
N PRO A 51 -15.84 -10.84 22.90
CA PRO A 51 -15.27 -10.26 21.68
C PRO A 51 -13.77 -10.52 21.56
N TRP A 52 -13.05 -10.58 22.68
CA TRP A 52 -11.62 -10.84 22.68
C TRP A 52 -11.30 -12.29 22.29
N ILE A 53 -12.04 -13.27 22.82
CA ILE A 53 -11.84 -14.68 22.47
C ILE A 53 -12.24 -14.93 21.01
N GLY A 54 -13.39 -14.42 20.57
CA GLY A 54 -13.80 -14.50 19.17
C GLY A 54 -12.76 -13.86 18.23
N LYS A 55 -12.16 -12.73 18.63
CA LYS A 55 -11.10 -12.10 17.83
C LYS A 55 -9.82 -12.93 17.78
N MET A 56 -9.45 -13.58 18.88
CA MET A 56 -8.28 -14.48 18.92
C MET A 56 -8.48 -15.66 17.98
N GLU A 57 -9.64 -16.30 18.05
CA GLU A 57 -10.02 -17.41 17.17
C GLU A 57 -10.03 -17.00 15.68
N GLU A 58 -10.63 -15.86 15.35
CA GLU A 58 -10.61 -15.29 14.00
C GLU A 58 -9.18 -15.11 13.48
N ILE A 59 -8.26 -14.60 14.31
CA ILE A 59 -6.86 -14.37 13.91
C ILE A 59 -6.18 -15.71 13.60
N PHE A 60 -6.32 -16.71 14.47
CA PHE A 60 -5.71 -18.02 14.25
C PHE A 60 -6.29 -18.73 13.03
N ASN A 61 -7.61 -18.66 12.81
CA ASN A 61 -8.27 -19.21 11.62
C ASN A 61 -7.78 -18.51 10.34
N THR A 62 -7.67 -17.18 10.36
CA THR A 62 -7.15 -16.41 9.21
C THR A 62 -5.68 -16.74 8.90
N CYS A 63 -4.91 -17.14 9.90
CA CYS A 63 -3.51 -17.53 9.74
C CYS A 63 -3.32 -19.03 9.42
N ASP A 64 -4.40 -19.81 9.30
CA ASP A 64 -4.37 -21.27 9.16
C ASP A 64 -3.60 -21.96 10.32
N MET A 65 -3.84 -21.47 11.54
CA MET A 65 -3.18 -21.91 12.78
C MET A 65 -4.21 -22.32 13.85
N GLN A 66 -5.35 -22.89 13.43
CA GLN A 66 -6.42 -23.31 14.34
C GLN A 66 -5.96 -24.43 15.29
N ASN A 67 -5.04 -25.28 14.86
CA ASN A 67 -4.41 -26.30 15.71
C ASN A 67 -3.69 -25.70 16.94
N VAL A 68 -3.02 -24.56 16.76
CA VAL A 68 -2.34 -23.83 17.85
C VAL A 68 -3.36 -23.23 18.81
N TRP A 69 -4.49 -22.74 18.30
CA TRP A 69 -5.58 -22.23 19.13
C TRP A 69 -6.20 -23.32 20.01
N LEU A 70 -6.45 -24.51 19.45
CA LEU A 70 -7.05 -25.63 20.15
C LEU A 70 -6.08 -26.29 21.15
N ASN A 71 -4.80 -26.42 20.78
CA ASN A 71 -3.81 -27.15 21.56
C ASN A 71 -2.51 -26.34 21.76
N PRO A 72 -2.55 -25.19 22.45
CA PRO A 72 -1.40 -24.28 22.54
C PRO A 72 -0.18 -24.88 23.22
N LEU A 73 -0.38 -25.81 24.16
CA LEU A 73 0.70 -26.44 24.93
C LEU A 73 1.58 -27.39 24.10
N ASN A 74 1.09 -27.84 22.94
CA ASN A 74 1.82 -28.75 22.05
C ASN A 74 2.91 -28.04 21.23
N PHE A 75 2.99 -26.71 21.29
CA PHE A 75 3.86 -25.91 20.45
C PHE A 75 4.81 -25.06 21.28
N ASN A 76 6.01 -24.83 20.73
CA ASN A 76 6.97 -23.92 21.34
C ASN A 76 6.49 -22.46 21.23
N THR A 77 6.54 -21.71 22.34
CA THR A 77 6.04 -20.33 22.40
C THR A 77 6.80 -19.35 21.50
N GLU A 78 8.11 -19.52 21.34
CA GLU A 78 8.92 -18.70 20.43
C GLU A 78 8.63 -19.02 18.97
N TRP A 79 8.36 -20.30 18.67
CA TRP A 79 7.90 -20.71 17.35
C TRP A 79 6.55 -20.07 17.00
N ILE A 80 5.54 -20.14 17.89
CA ILE A 80 4.21 -19.54 17.64
C ILE A 80 4.36 -18.04 17.33
N LYS A 81 5.14 -17.30 18.13
CA LYS A 81 5.34 -15.86 17.94
C LYS A 81 5.94 -15.53 16.58
N LYS A 82 6.96 -16.30 16.15
CA LYS A 82 7.61 -16.11 14.85
C LYS A 82 6.66 -16.47 13.71
N GLU A 83 6.01 -17.63 13.79
CA GLU A 83 5.11 -18.13 12.76
C GLU A 83 3.93 -17.18 12.54
N ILE A 84 3.23 -16.77 13.61
CA ILE A 84 2.06 -15.89 13.44
C ILE A 84 2.45 -14.50 12.95
N SER A 85 3.63 -13.99 13.34
CA SER A 85 4.16 -12.75 12.79
C SER A 85 4.40 -12.88 11.30
N LEU A 86 5.01 -13.97 10.86
CA LEU A 86 5.25 -14.24 9.44
C LEU A 86 3.93 -14.33 8.67
N ARG A 87 2.98 -15.16 9.12
CA ARG A 87 1.66 -15.34 8.50
C ARG A 87 0.88 -14.03 8.38
N LEU A 88 0.79 -13.24 9.46
CA LEU A 88 0.09 -11.95 9.43
C LEU A 88 0.71 -10.96 8.44
N ASN A 89 2.05 -10.99 8.30
CA ASN A 89 2.75 -10.15 7.33
C ASN A 89 2.50 -10.62 5.90
N ASP A 90 2.52 -11.92 5.65
CA ASP A 90 2.33 -12.50 4.31
C ASP A 90 0.91 -12.28 3.83
N ILE A 91 -0.10 -12.53 4.67
CA ILE A 91 -1.51 -12.26 4.36
C ILE A 91 -1.70 -10.80 3.98
N PHE A 92 -1.12 -9.88 4.76
CA PHE A 92 -1.18 -8.46 4.43
C PHE A 92 -0.48 -8.13 3.11
N TYR A 93 0.71 -8.70 2.86
CA TYR A 93 1.46 -8.44 1.64
C TYR A 93 0.73 -8.95 0.40
N GLN A 94 0.19 -10.17 0.46
CA GLN A 94 -0.62 -10.76 -0.60
C GLN A 94 -1.85 -9.89 -0.89
N LYS A 95 -2.59 -9.51 0.17
CA LYS A 95 -3.74 -8.60 0.01
C LYS A 95 -3.34 -7.27 -0.62
N TRP A 96 -2.26 -6.65 -0.14
CA TRP A 96 -1.78 -5.38 -0.69
C TRP A 96 -1.39 -5.49 -2.18
N GLN A 97 -0.75 -6.59 -2.59
CA GLN A 97 -0.43 -6.83 -3.99
C GLN A 97 -1.68 -7.06 -4.84
N LEU A 98 -2.66 -7.82 -4.33
CA LEU A 98 -3.95 -8.04 -4.98
C LEU A 98 -4.71 -6.72 -5.16
N ASP A 99 -4.81 -5.91 -4.11
CA ASP A 99 -5.46 -4.60 -4.14
C ASP A 99 -4.84 -3.72 -5.25
N ILE A 100 -3.50 -3.63 -5.34
CA ILE A 100 -2.82 -2.85 -6.39
C ILE A 100 -3.10 -3.39 -7.80
N ARG A 101 -3.18 -4.71 -7.96
CA ARG A 101 -3.37 -5.36 -9.26
C ARG A 101 -4.77 -5.13 -9.81
N GLU A 102 -5.77 -5.32 -8.95
CA GLU A 102 -7.20 -5.29 -9.28
C GLU A 102 -7.76 -3.86 -9.30
N MET A 103 -7.21 -2.93 -8.53
CA MET A 103 -7.68 -1.56 -8.52
C MET A 103 -7.36 -0.85 -9.84
N ASN A 104 -8.40 -0.57 -10.64
CA ASN A 104 -8.30 0.27 -11.84
C ASN A 104 -7.71 1.66 -11.54
N SER A 105 -7.94 2.16 -10.33
CA SER A 105 -7.34 3.42 -9.87
C SER A 105 -5.82 3.34 -9.73
N CYS A 106 -5.20 2.15 -9.70
CA CYS A 106 -3.75 1.96 -9.60
C CYS A 106 -3.07 1.63 -10.94
N SER A 107 -3.73 1.83 -12.09
CA SER A 107 -3.23 1.46 -13.44
C SER A 107 -1.79 1.93 -13.71
N THR A 108 -1.47 3.18 -13.38
CA THR A 108 -0.12 3.75 -13.53
C THR A 108 0.78 3.37 -12.35
N TYR A 109 0.23 3.39 -11.13
CA TYR A 109 0.97 3.12 -9.89
C TYR A 109 1.60 1.72 -9.89
N LYS A 110 0.87 0.71 -10.39
CA LYS A 110 1.33 -0.69 -10.47
C LYS A 110 2.47 -0.91 -11.46
N LEU A 111 2.75 0.03 -12.37
CA LEU A 111 3.86 -0.07 -13.31
C LEU A 111 5.22 0.03 -12.62
N PHE A 112 5.29 0.74 -11.50
CA PHE A 112 6.52 0.95 -10.74
C PHE A 112 6.45 0.43 -9.31
N LYS A 113 5.28 0.42 -8.67
CA LYS A 113 5.15 0.01 -7.27
C LYS A 113 4.85 -1.48 -7.13
N ASN A 114 5.89 -2.30 -7.29
CA ASN A 114 5.81 -3.75 -7.06
C ASN A 114 6.15 -4.16 -5.62
N ASP A 115 6.98 -3.35 -4.93
CA ASP A 115 7.45 -3.65 -3.58
C ASP A 115 6.88 -2.70 -2.53
N LEU A 116 6.48 -3.25 -1.38
CA LEU A 116 6.11 -2.47 -0.21
C LEU A 116 7.36 -1.99 0.55
N LYS A 117 8.06 -1.01 -0.02
CA LYS A 117 9.24 -0.35 0.55
C LYS A 117 9.07 1.16 0.64
N LEU A 118 9.90 1.79 1.48
CA LEU A 118 10.00 3.24 1.55
C LEU A 118 10.67 3.76 0.26
N GLU A 119 10.00 4.69 -0.42
CA GLU A 119 10.49 5.25 -1.68
C GLU A 119 11.61 6.27 -1.47
N ALA A 120 12.64 6.22 -2.32
CA ALA A 120 13.85 7.04 -2.18
C ALA A 120 13.57 8.55 -2.25
N TYR A 121 12.62 8.99 -3.09
CA TYR A 121 12.26 10.40 -3.23
C TYR A 121 11.70 10.99 -1.93
N LEU A 122 11.09 10.16 -1.06
CA LEU A 122 10.57 10.62 0.21
C LEU A 122 11.68 11.06 1.18
N LEU A 123 12.90 10.56 1.00
CA LEU A 123 14.04 10.88 1.84
C LEU A 123 14.98 11.91 1.21
N LYS A 124 15.05 11.95 -0.14
CA LYS A 124 16.07 12.73 -0.87
C LYS A 124 15.61 14.10 -1.33
N LEU A 125 14.31 14.32 -1.52
CA LEU A 125 13.77 15.58 -2.01
C LEU A 125 13.32 16.48 -0.87
N ASP A 126 13.28 17.79 -1.13
CA ASP A 126 12.67 18.75 -0.21
C ASP A 126 11.16 18.50 -0.06
N SER A 127 10.55 19.18 0.92
CA SER A 127 9.13 19.02 1.24
C SER A 127 8.22 19.28 0.03
N THR A 128 8.50 20.31 -0.76
CA THR A 128 7.66 20.73 -1.88
C THR A 128 7.71 19.71 -3.01
N ASP A 129 8.90 19.34 -3.43
CA ASP A 129 9.12 18.38 -4.52
C ASP A 129 8.59 16.99 -4.13
N ARG A 130 8.80 16.58 -2.87
CA ARG A 130 8.29 15.32 -2.33
C ARG A 130 6.76 15.27 -2.30
N ILE A 131 6.09 16.34 -1.88
CA ILE A 131 4.62 16.40 -1.86
C ILE A 131 4.06 16.32 -3.29
N ASN A 132 4.62 17.08 -4.22
CA ASN A 132 4.17 17.09 -5.61
C ASN A 132 4.32 15.72 -6.28
N LEU A 133 5.48 15.09 -6.10
CA LEU A 133 5.74 13.77 -6.66
C LEU A 133 4.87 12.68 -6.02
N CYS A 134 4.67 12.73 -4.69
CA CYS A 134 3.78 11.82 -3.99
C CYS A 134 2.33 11.95 -4.47
N LYS A 135 1.83 13.19 -4.58
CA LYS A 135 0.50 13.49 -5.10
C LYS A 135 0.29 12.90 -6.49
N PHE A 136 1.24 13.14 -7.39
CA PHE A 136 1.17 12.63 -8.76
C PHE A 136 1.20 11.10 -8.81
N ARG A 137 2.12 10.46 -8.08
CA ARG A 137 2.22 8.98 -8.01
C ARG A 137 0.95 8.33 -7.45
N CYS A 138 0.33 8.96 -6.45
CA CYS A 138 -0.81 8.40 -5.73
C CYS A 138 -2.16 8.88 -6.27
N ARG A 139 -2.23 9.38 -7.50
CA ARG A 139 -3.48 9.88 -8.12
C ARG A 139 -4.22 10.91 -7.27
N ASN A 140 -3.45 11.79 -6.65
CA ASN A 140 -3.93 12.97 -5.94
C ASN A 140 -3.51 14.24 -6.70
N SER A 141 -3.83 14.25 -8.00
CA SER A 141 -3.70 15.37 -8.91
C SER A 141 -5.04 15.61 -9.62
N LYS A 142 -5.17 16.74 -10.30
CA LYS A 142 -6.41 17.13 -10.99
C LYS A 142 -6.38 16.84 -12.49
N ILE A 143 -5.56 15.88 -12.90
CA ILE A 143 -5.47 15.49 -14.31
C ILE A 143 -6.78 14.81 -14.78
N PRO A 144 -7.10 14.82 -16.09
CA PRO A 144 -8.37 14.36 -16.63
C PRO A 144 -8.76 12.94 -16.22
N VAL A 145 -7.81 11.99 -16.20
CA VAL A 145 -8.10 10.60 -15.83
C VAL A 145 -8.70 10.44 -14.42
N ILE A 146 -8.39 11.39 -13.53
CA ILE A 146 -8.89 11.43 -12.15
C ILE A 146 -10.20 12.21 -12.11
N VAL A 147 -10.18 13.49 -12.54
CA VAL A 147 -11.33 14.39 -12.40
C VAL A 147 -12.55 13.89 -13.16
N LEU A 148 -12.37 13.42 -14.40
CA LEU A 148 -13.47 12.92 -15.22
C LEU A 148 -14.05 11.60 -14.68
N GLY A 149 -13.23 10.79 -14.00
CA GLY A 149 -13.67 9.57 -13.33
C GLY A 149 -14.48 9.80 -12.05
N TYR A 150 -14.29 10.93 -11.37
CA TYR A 150 -15.08 11.33 -10.21
C TYR A 150 -16.16 12.36 -10.54
N SER A 151 -16.34 12.69 -11.82
CA SER A 151 -17.43 13.56 -12.26
C SER A 151 -18.78 12.89 -12.06
N ILE A 152 -19.86 13.68 -12.01
CA ILE A 152 -21.24 13.18 -11.88
C ILE A 152 -21.57 12.18 -13.00
N GLN A 153 -21.02 12.40 -14.19
CA GLN A 153 -21.22 11.53 -15.35
C GLN A 153 -20.38 10.25 -15.31
N ASN A 154 -19.38 10.17 -14.41
CA ASN A 154 -18.44 9.06 -14.27
C ASN A 154 -17.91 8.57 -15.63
N ILE A 155 -17.20 9.45 -16.32
CA ILE A 155 -16.78 9.21 -17.70
C ILE A 155 -15.93 7.92 -17.78
N PRO A 156 -16.20 7.01 -18.75
CA PRO A 156 -15.41 5.79 -18.95
C PRO A 156 -13.92 6.08 -19.16
N TYR A 157 -13.03 5.19 -18.72
CA TYR A 157 -11.58 5.42 -18.68
C TYR A 157 -10.99 5.80 -20.04
N GLU A 158 -11.41 5.09 -21.09
CA GLU A 158 -11.06 5.30 -22.49
C GLU A 158 -11.42 6.69 -23.02
N ASN A 159 -12.42 7.34 -22.41
CA ASN A 159 -12.92 8.66 -22.80
C ASN A 159 -12.34 9.78 -21.93
N ARG A 160 -11.43 9.49 -20.99
CA ARG A 160 -10.82 10.50 -20.10
C ARG A 160 -9.61 11.15 -20.77
N LEU A 161 -9.88 11.85 -21.87
CA LEU A 161 -8.87 12.36 -22.78
C LEU A 161 -8.12 13.57 -22.21
N CYS A 162 -6.90 13.76 -22.69
CA CYS A 162 -6.12 14.95 -22.41
C CYS A 162 -6.74 16.18 -23.08
N THR A 163 -6.98 17.25 -22.31
CA THR A 163 -7.67 18.45 -22.79
C THR A 163 -6.74 19.57 -23.26
N ILE A 164 -5.42 19.35 -23.19
CA ILE A 164 -4.41 20.39 -23.44
C ILE A 164 -3.44 20.06 -24.58
N CYS A 165 -3.58 18.86 -25.17
CA CYS A 165 -2.85 18.45 -26.36
C CYS A 165 -3.83 18.02 -27.45
N ASP A 166 -3.35 17.89 -28.67
CA ASP A 166 -4.09 17.46 -29.87
C ASP A 166 -3.94 15.96 -30.18
N LEU A 167 -3.23 15.19 -29.35
CA LEU A 167 -2.98 13.76 -29.58
C LEU A 167 -4.21 12.85 -29.40
N ASN A 168 -5.31 13.38 -28.85
CA ASN A 168 -6.55 12.64 -28.59
C ASN A 168 -6.34 11.33 -27.80
N GLU A 169 -5.39 11.33 -26.86
CA GLU A 169 -5.08 10.20 -25.98
C GLU A 169 -5.63 10.41 -24.57
N ILE A 170 -5.70 9.34 -23.78
CA ILE A 170 -6.06 9.36 -22.36
C ILE A 170 -5.10 10.28 -21.59
N GLY A 171 -5.66 11.22 -20.83
CA GLY A 171 -4.93 12.18 -20.01
C GLY A 171 -4.52 11.60 -18.67
N ASP A 172 -3.65 10.60 -18.68
CA ASP A 172 -3.07 9.96 -17.49
C ASP A 172 -1.62 10.37 -17.21
N GLU A 173 -1.07 9.88 -16.10
CA GLU A 173 0.29 10.21 -15.67
C GLU A 173 1.35 9.80 -16.71
N TYR A 174 1.14 8.68 -17.40
CA TYR A 174 2.05 8.21 -18.43
C TYR A 174 2.03 9.15 -19.63
N HIS A 175 0.84 9.54 -20.11
CA HIS A 175 0.70 10.48 -21.21
C HIS A 175 1.40 11.82 -20.89
N TYR A 176 1.17 12.42 -19.72
CA TYR A 176 1.79 13.70 -19.37
C TYR A 176 3.32 13.62 -19.30
N ILE A 177 3.86 12.56 -18.68
CA ILE A 177 5.31 12.42 -18.53
C ILE A 177 5.98 12.06 -19.86
N MET A 178 5.38 11.20 -20.68
CA MET A 178 6.07 10.54 -21.79
C MET A 178 5.63 10.98 -23.19
N LYS A 179 4.38 11.44 -23.38
CA LYS A 179 3.80 11.64 -24.72
C LYS A 179 3.31 13.07 -25.00
N CYS A 180 2.47 13.63 -24.13
CA CYS A 180 1.83 14.94 -24.25
C CYS A 180 2.70 16.02 -24.92
N ASN A 181 2.36 16.47 -26.13
CA ASN A 181 3.19 17.41 -26.87
C ASN A 181 3.16 18.84 -26.29
N PHE A 182 2.09 19.23 -25.58
CA PHE A 182 2.04 20.47 -24.80
C PHE A 182 3.22 20.60 -23.84
N PHE A 183 3.63 19.49 -23.23
CA PHE A 183 4.75 19.44 -22.30
C PHE A 183 6.09 19.08 -22.96
N LEU A 184 6.22 19.12 -24.28
CA LEU A 184 7.45 18.69 -24.97
C LEU A 184 8.69 19.47 -24.50
N ASN A 185 8.60 20.80 -24.44
CA ASN A 185 9.72 21.65 -24.02
C ASN A 185 10.11 21.39 -22.55
N SER A 186 9.12 21.27 -21.65
CA SER A 186 9.36 20.91 -20.24
C SER A 186 9.97 19.51 -20.12
N ARG A 187 9.48 18.54 -20.89
CA ARG A 187 10.02 17.18 -20.93
C ARG A 187 11.48 17.17 -21.37
N GLN A 188 11.82 17.90 -22.43
CA GLN A 188 13.19 18.05 -22.93
C GLN A 188 14.11 18.72 -21.90
N ARG A 189 13.59 19.67 -21.13
CA ARG A 189 14.34 20.35 -20.07
C ARG A 189 14.68 19.44 -18.88
N TYR A 190 13.76 18.56 -18.49
CA TYR A 190 13.90 17.79 -17.23
C TYR A 190 14.25 16.31 -17.42
N ILE A 191 13.87 15.70 -18.54
CA ILE A 191 14.06 14.28 -18.81
C ILE A 191 15.10 14.11 -19.91
N LYS A 192 16.04 13.17 -19.71
CA LYS A 192 17.11 12.89 -20.68
C LYS A 192 16.52 12.38 -22.01
N ASN A 193 17.15 12.78 -23.12
CA ASN A 193 16.68 12.47 -24.49
C ASN A 193 16.47 11.00 -24.77
N ASN A 194 17.38 10.13 -24.29
CA ASN A 194 17.25 8.68 -24.45
C ASN A 194 15.98 8.09 -23.81
N ILE A 195 15.40 8.77 -22.84
CA ILE A 195 14.19 8.33 -22.13
C ILE A 195 12.93 8.73 -22.90
N TRP A 196 12.83 9.99 -23.37
CA TRP A 196 11.59 10.49 -23.97
C TRP A 196 11.46 10.30 -25.48
N LEU A 197 12.55 10.08 -26.23
CA LEU A 197 12.48 9.89 -27.69
C LEU A 197 11.65 8.66 -28.10
N ASN A 198 11.81 7.56 -27.36
CA ASN A 198 11.08 6.31 -27.57
C ASN A 198 10.38 5.93 -26.25
N PRO A 199 9.20 6.50 -25.97
CA PRO A 199 8.52 6.32 -24.70
C PRO A 199 8.01 4.89 -24.56
N ASN A 200 8.29 4.27 -23.43
CA ASN A 200 7.73 2.96 -23.06
C ASN A 200 7.55 2.86 -21.54
N TYR A 201 6.78 1.87 -21.11
CA TYR A 201 6.46 1.67 -19.70
C TYR A 201 7.67 1.33 -18.83
N SER A 202 8.69 0.65 -19.36
CA SER A 202 9.92 0.35 -18.61
C SER A 202 10.65 1.64 -18.24
N LYS A 203 10.89 2.50 -19.22
CA LYS A 203 11.55 3.80 -19.04
C LYS A 203 10.78 4.71 -18.09
N PHE A 204 9.45 4.70 -18.18
CA PHE A 204 8.59 5.40 -17.24
C PHE A 204 8.77 4.85 -15.81
N SER A 205 8.75 3.53 -15.65
CA SER A 205 8.96 2.88 -14.35
C SER A 205 10.33 3.23 -13.76
N ASP A 206 11.39 3.18 -14.58
CA ASP A 206 12.76 3.51 -14.19
C ASP A 206 12.90 4.96 -13.69
N LEU A 207 12.20 5.92 -14.32
CA LEU A 207 12.16 7.31 -13.85
C LEU A 207 11.61 7.40 -12.42
N PHE A 208 10.49 6.73 -12.16
CA PHE A 208 9.82 6.75 -10.86
C PHE A 208 10.54 5.90 -9.80
N LEU A 209 11.32 4.88 -10.21
CA LEU A 209 12.12 4.04 -9.31
C LEU A 209 13.56 4.52 -9.12
N SER A 210 13.96 5.57 -9.83
CA SER A 210 15.31 6.12 -9.75
C SER A 210 15.70 6.47 -8.32
N LYS A 211 16.95 6.16 -7.98
CA LYS A 211 17.58 6.58 -6.71
C LYS A 211 18.49 7.78 -6.90
N ASP A 212 18.72 8.23 -8.13
CA ASP A 212 19.54 9.40 -8.42
C ASP A 212 18.79 10.68 -8.06
N ILE A 213 19.39 11.49 -7.18
CA ILE A 213 18.79 12.73 -6.68
C ILE A 213 18.55 13.76 -7.81
N ILE A 214 19.40 13.79 -8.83
CA ILE A 214 19.28 14.71 -9.96
C ILE A 214 18.06 14.31 -10.80
N ILE A 215 17.93 13.02 -11.10
CA ILE A 215 16.77 12.49 -11.84
C ILE A 215 15.48 12.76 -11.05
N LEU A 216 15.45 12.43 -9.76
CA LEU A 216 14.29 12.64 -8.91
C LEU A 216 13.89 14.12 -8.80
N ARG A 217 14.86 15.02 -8.65
CA ARG A 217 14.61 16.46 -8.56
C ARG A 217 14.07 17.02 -9.88
N ASN A 218 14.64 16.61 -11.01
CA ASN A 218 14.15 17.03 -12.31
C ASN A 218 12.74 16.49 -12.58
N LEU A 219 12.48 15.22 -12.25
CA LEU A 219 11.15 14.63 -12.35
C LEU A 219 10.13 15.38 -11.48
N ALA A 220 10.48 15.70 -10.23
CA ALA A 220 9.59 16.43 -9.33
C ALA A 220 9.27 17.85 -9.83
N LYS A 221 10.27 18.57 -10.37
CA LYS A 221 10.07 19.88 -11.01
C LYS A 221 9.13 19.78 -12.21
N PHE A 222 9.31 18.77 -13.05
CA PHE A 222 8.44 18.55 -14.20
C PHE A 222 6.99 18.21 -13.76
N VAL A 223 6.84 17.30 -12.81
CA VAL A 223 5.54 16.97 -12.20
C VAL A 223 4.86 18.19 -11.60
N ARG A 224 5.63 19.11 -10.99
CA ARG A 224 5.10 20.36 -10.46
C ARG A 224 4.53 21.25 -11.55
N GLU A 225 5.19 21.38 -12.70
CA GLU A 225 4.64 22.12 -13.86
C GLU A 225 3.34 21.50 -14.37
N ILE A 226 3.28 20.16 -14.43
CA ILE A 226 2.05 19.43 -14.80
C ILE A 226 0.95 19.74 -13.78
N ASN A 227 1.22 19.58 -12.48
CA ASN A 227 0.24 19.84 -11.44
C ASN A 227 -0.29 21.28 -11.49
N ILE A 228 0.58 22.27 -11.70
CA ILE A 228 0.20 23.69 -11.81
C ILE A 228 -0.77 23.92 -12.97
N LYS A 229 -0.58 23.23 -14.10
CA LYS A 229 -1.47 23.36 -15.25
C LYS A 229 -2.91 22.90 -14.97
N PHE A 230 -3.10 22.00 -14.00
CA PHE A 230 -4.40 21.43 -13.65
C PHE A 230 -4.91 21.89 -12.27
N LEU A 231 -4.23 22.82 -11.60
CA LEU A 231 -4.64 23.33 -10.28
C LEU A 231 -5.99 24.04 -10.30
#